data_AF-A0A382J479-F1
#
_entry.id   AF-A0A382J479-F1
#
_cell.length_a   1.000
_cell.length_b   1.000
_cell.length_c   1.000
_cell.angle_alpha   90.00
_cell.angle_beta   90.00
_cell.angle_gamma   90.00
#
_symmetry.space_group_name_H-M   'P 1'
#
loop_
_entity.id
_entity.type
_entity.pdbx_description
1 polymer ?
#
loop_
_entity_poly.entity_id
_entity_poly.type
_entity_poly.pdbx_seq_one_letter_code
_entity_poly.pdbx_strand_id
1 'polypeptide(L)' 'MGLGVDGDDNKILKSCEEDLAKISGQKPIVTRFKKSISNFKTRKGTNAGLKVTLRKDRMYEFVDRLVNIALPRVKDF' A
#
# COMPACT_ATOMS: atom_id res chain seq x y z
N MET A 1 1.53 0.14 -0.90
CA MET A 1 1.54 1.60 -1.03
C MET A 1 2.80 2.15 -0.38
N GLY A 2 3.65 2.83 -1.14
CA GLY A 2 4.82 3.51 -0.59
C GLY A 2 4.41 4.90 -0.11
N LEU A 3 4.53 5.17 1.19
CA LEU A 3 4.14 6.45 1.78
C LEU A 3 5.36 7.37 1.98
N GLY A 4 6.56 6.81 2.08
CA GLY A 4 7.78 7.62 2.15
C GLY A 4 7.77 8.53 3.38
N VAL A 5 7.85 9.84 3.15
CA VAL A 5 7.86 10.87 4.19
C VAL A 5 6.48 11.03 4.85
N ASP A 6 5.40 10.72 4.13
CA ASP A 6 4.02 10.78 4.63
C ASP A 6 3.69 9.60 5.58
N GLY A 7 4.59 8.63 5.69
CA GLY A 7 4.47 7.51 6.63
C GLY A 7 4.54 7.92 8.11
N ASP A 8 5.10 9.10 8.40
CA ASP A 8 5.14 9.65 9.76
C ASP A 8 3.79 10.28 10.17
N ASP A 9 2.94 10.66 9.21
CA ASP A 9 1.58 11.14 9.52
C ASP A 9 0.62 9.97 9.75
N ASN A 10 0.24 9.77 11.01
CA ASN A 10 -0.67 8.71 11.41
C ASN A 10 -2.07 8.83 10.78
N LYS A 11 -2.53 10.01 10.38
CA LYS A 11 -3.84 10.17 9.73
C LYS A 11 -3.81 9.62 8.31
N ILE A 12 -2.79 10.00 7.55
CA ILE A 12 -2.58 9.53 6.17
C ILE A 12 -2.37 8.02 6.19
N LEU A 13 -1.53 7.53 7.11
CA LEU A 13 -1.26 6.10 7.24
C LEU A 13 -2.53 5.28 7.50
N LYS A 14 -3.41 5.73 8.40
CA LYS A 14 -4.69 5.07 8.67
C LYS A 14 -5.63 5.11 7.47
N SER A 15 -5.77 6.26 6.80
CA SER A 15 -6.60 6.37 5.60
C SER A 15 -6.15 5.39 4.51
N CYS A 16 -4.84 5.34 4.24
CA CYS A 16 -4.27 4.42 3.28
C CYS A 16 -4.38 2.95 3.71
N GLU A 17 -4.36 2.66 5.02
CA GLU A 17 -4.60 1.32 5.55
C GLU A 17 -6.02 0.86 5.26
N GLU A 18 -7.00 1.73 5.49
CA GLU A 18 -8.42 1.46 5.21
C GLU A 18 -8.70 1.29 3.71
N ASP A 19 -8.14 2.15 2.87
CA ASP A 19 -8.33 2.08 1.42
C ASP A 19 -7.73 0.80 0.84
N LEU A 20 -6.51 0.45 1.24
CA LEU A 20 -5.89 -0.81 0.83
C LEU A 20 -6.65 -2.02 1.36
N ALA A 21 -7.20 -1.96 2.57
CA ALA A 21 -8.03 -3.03 3.11
C ALA A 21 -9.33 -3.21 2.30
N LYS A 22 -10.00 -2.12 1.91
CA LYS A 22 -11.20 -2.15 1.06
C LYS A 22 -10.91 -2.69 -0.34
N ILE A 23 -9.77 -2.32 -0.92
CA ILE A 23 -9.37 -2.76 -2.26
C ILE A 23 -8.99 -4.24 -2.27
N SER A 24 -8.19 -4.69 -1.30
CA SER A 24 -7.58 -6.03 -1.31
C SER A 24 -8.33 -7.08 -0.47
N GLY A 25 -9.33 -6.67 0.33
CA GLY A 25 -10.06 -7.55 1.24
C GLY A 25 -9.20 -8.09 2.40
N GLN A 26 -8.02 -7.52 2.63
CA GLN A 26 -7.06 -7.97 3.62
C GLN A 26 -6.42 -6.79 4.34
N LYS A 27 -6.30 -6.88 5.67
CA LYS A 27 -5.60 -5.87 6.46
C LYS A 27 -4.12 -5.78 6.06
N PRO A 28 -3.62 -4.61 5.61
CA PRO A 28 -2.23 -4.44 5.24
C PRO A 28 -1.28 -4.48 6.45
N ILE A 29 -0.03 -4.83 6.17
CA ILE A 29 1.07 -4.78 7.13
C ILE A 29 1.85 -3.49 6.91
N VAL A 30 2.11 -2.76 7.99
CA VAL A 30 2.97 -1.58 8.00
C VAL A 30 4.44 -2.00 7.82
N THR A 31 5.09 -1.46 6.79
CA THR A 31 6.52 -1.66 6.54
C THR A 31 7.32 -0.55 7.22
N ARG A 32 8.54 -0.87 7.66
CA ARG A 32 9.42 0.07 8.35
C ARG A 32 10.72 0.27 7.59
N PHE A 33 11.33 1.45 7.72
CA PHE A 33 12.62 1.73 7.12
C PHE A 33 13.73 0.91 7.78
N LYS A 34 14.53 0.21 6.94
CA LYS A 34 15.66 -0.62 7.39
C LYS A 34 16.94 0.19 7.61
N LYS A 35 17.12 1.29 6.88
CA LYS A 35 18.30 2.16 6.89
C LYS A 35 17.87 3.60 7.12
N SER A 36 18.71 4.38 7.79
CA SER A 36 18.55 5.84 7.87
C SER A 36 19.33 6.47 6.73
N ILE A 37 18.67 7.26 5.89
CA ILE A 37 19.30 7.99 4.80
C ILE A 37 18.81 9.44 4.86
N SER A 38 19.73 10.37 5.12
CA SER A 38 19.43 11.79 5.35
C SER A 38 18.77 12.45 4.13
N ASN A 39 19.19 12.11 2.91
CA ASN A 39 18.62 12.68 1.67
C ASN A 39 17.12 12.39 1.51
N PHE A 40 16.65 11.25 2.02
CA PHE A 40 15.23 10.87 1.99
C PHE A 40 14.49 11.22 3.30
N LYS A 41 15.17 11.88 4.25
CA LYS A 41 14.65 12.17 5.59
C LYS A 41 14.14 10.92 6.32
N THR A 42 14.75 9.76 6.05
CA THR A 42 14.32 8.47 6.61
C THR A 42 15.10 8.12 7.86
N ARG A 43 14.42 7.55 8.86
CA ARG A 43 15.05 7.07 10.09
C ARG A 43 14.76 5.58 10.27
N LYS A 44 15.77 4.80 10.63
CA LYS A 44 15.62 3.36 10.89
C LYS A 44 14.53 3.12 11.92
N GLY A 45 13.57 2.27 11.57
CA GLY A 45 12.45 1.90 12.43
C GLY A 45 11.19 2.75 12.29
N THR A 46 11.22 3.89 11.57
CA THR A 46 10.00 4.65 11.27
C THR A 46 9.17 3.98 10.18
N ASN A 47 7.90 4.35 10.10
CA ASN A 47 6.95 3.77 9.15
C ASN A 47 7.29 4.22 7.73
N ALA A 48 7.36 3.27 6.80
CA ALA A 48 7.72 3.53 5.39
C ALA A 48 6.51 3.42 4.46
N GLY A 49 5.55 2.57 4.79
CA GLY A 49 4.39 2.33 3.96
C GLY A 49 3.60 1.10 4.37
N LEU A 50 2.80 0.61 3.43
CA LEU A 50 1.87 -0.50 3.63
C LEU A 50 2.08 -1.55 2.55
N LYS A 51 2.05 -2.83 2.92
CA LYS A 51 2.05 -3.94 1.97
C LYS A 51 0.97 -4.96 2.31
N VAL A 52 0.40 -5.55 1.26
CA VAL A 52 -0.45 -6.74 1.35
C VAL A 52 0.21 -7.87 0.58
N THR A 53 -0.10 -9.10 0.95
CA THR A 53 0.29 -10.27 0.16
C THR A 53 -0.93 -11.15 0.02
N LEU A 54 -1.48 -11.16 -1.19
CA LEU A 54 -2.63 -11.98 -1.56
C LEU A 54 -2.13 -13.33 -2.07
N ARG A 55 -2.80 -14.41 -1.68
CA ARG A 55 -2.47 -15.79 -2.09
C ARG A 55 -3.76 -16.56 -2.35
N LYS A 56 -3.67 -17.61 -3.17
CA LYS A 56 -4.81 -18.47 -3.53
C LYS A 56 -5.96 -17.65 -4.14
N ASP A 57 -7.19 -17.95 -3.77
CA ASP A 57 -8.41 -17.38 -4.35
C ASP A 57 -8.44 -15.85 -4.30
N ARG A 58 -7.98 -15.24 -3.19
CA ARG A 58 -7.92 -13.78 -3.06
C ARG A 58 -7.00 -13.10 -4.08
N MET A 59 -5.95 -13.78 -4.53
CA MET A 59 -5.07 -13.27 -5.57
C MET A 59 -5.78 -13.27 -6.92
N TYR A 60 -6.45 -14.37 -7.26
CA TYR A 60 -7.17 -14.49 -8.53
C TYR A 60 -8.34 -13.51 -8.61
N GLU A 61 -9.12 -13.37 -7.54
CA GLU A 61 -10.20 -12.37 -7.46
C GLU A 61 -9.67 -10.93 -7.63
N PHE A 62 -8.53 -10.62 -7.00
CA PHE A 62 -7.92 -9.30 -7.14
C PHE A 62 -7.47 -9.02 -8.57
N VAL A 63 -6.85 -10.00 -9.24
CA VAL A 63 -6.42 -9.88 -10.64
C VAL A 63 -7.62 -9.72 -11.57
N ASP A 64 -8.68 -10.48 -11.35
CA ASP A 64 -9.92 -10.37 -12.13
C ASP A 64 -10.51 -8.96 -12.04
N ARG A 65 -10.65 -8.43 -10.82
CA ARG A 65 -11.12 -7.05 -10.59
C ARG A 65 -10.17 -6.00 -11.18
N LEU A 66 -8.85 -6.24 -11.14
CA LEU A 66 -7.88 -5.32 -11.70
C LEU A 66 -8.04 -5.23 -13.23
N VAL A 67 -8.11 -6.37 -13.91
CA VAL A 67 -8.15 -6.43 -15.38
C VAL A 67 -9.51 -6.02 -15.93
N ASN A 68 -10.61 -6.51 -15.34
CA ASN A 68 -11.94 -6.32 -15.90
C ASN A 68 -12.64 -5.04 -15.43
N ILE A 69 -12.23 -4.47 -14.29
CA ILE A 69 -12.90 -3.29 -13.72
C ILE A 69 -11.96 -2.08 -13.66
N ALA A 70 -10.76 -2.25 -13.09
CA ALA A 70 -9.89 -1.11 -12.81
C ALA A 70 -9.20 -0.58 -14.08
N LEU A 71 -8.55 -1.45 -14.87
CA LEU A 71 -7.80 -1.04 -16.07
C LEU A 71 -8.68 -0.32 -17.12
N PRO A 72 -9.89 -0.80 -17.48
CA PRO A 72 -10.72 -0.13 -18.47
C PRO A 72 -11.25 1.25 -18.03
N ARG A 73 -11.17 1.56 -16.73
CA ARG A 73 -11.58 2.85 -16.18
C ARG A 73 -10.43 3.86 -16.09
N VAL A 74 -9.19 3.44 -16.32
CA VAL A 74 -8.04 4.32 -16.38
C VAL A 74 -8.06 5.05 -17.71
N LYS A 75 -8.07 6.38 -17.68
CA LYS A 75 -7.97 7.20 -18.89
C LYS A 75 -6.57 7.02 -19.48
N ASP A 76 -6.49 6.87 -20.79
CA ASP A 76 -5.27 6.58 -21.57
C ASP A 76 -4.75 5.12 -21.49
N PHE A 77 -5.62 4.19 -21.10
CA PHE A 77 -5.44 2.74 -21.23
C PHE A 77 -6.38 2.12 -22.28
#